data_AF-A0A7G8V5Z1-F1
#
_entry.id   AF-A0A7G8V5Z1-F1
#
_cell.length_a   1.000
_cell.length_b   1.000
_cell.length_c   1.000
_cell.angle_alpha   90.00
_cell.angle_beta   90.00
_cell.angle_gamma   90.00
#
_symmetry.space_group_name_H-M   'P 1'
#
loop_
_entity.id
_entity.type
_entity.pdbx_description
1 polymer ?
#
loop_
_entity_poly.entity_id
_entity_poly.type
_entity_poly.pdbx_seq_one_letter_code
_entity_poly.pdbx_strand_id
1 'polypeptide(L)'
;MKTKLLLLIPVLISFMACKKIADGGAGGGTPTNPITTADGYSSDHIHNLNLVYFIPNDLDTLPGYQKRLSDLMLWGQKFYKDEMARNGYPDKTFGLFVNSANRVKIIVIRGTKPKASYPYSGGNGAVSTEINAYFTAHPTENTSAHTLVIIPRYEFKPDGTPSGGPFYGTGKWCYALDYEGMDIKNLGKTDTDGKRFSVWFGGMMHELGHGLNLPHNCQKVSENETLGMALMWAGNGTLGISKTFLTATDAAILNVNQIFNKDDQPRYGAVKASINRIHADYVAAKSSIVVSGKFTSDIKVNSVVYYNDPNVNNEGIGVNRDYNATTWESKAIGVDSFYVEMPISELKYKDGNPYELKVKLVHDNGNVTETIYNYEFVNGIPVLKFSTRNELSKVGWNVINVSSQETSQEDGKAANLIDGMANTYWHSQYSGTTAAYPHSFTIDMAAAKQVTGISIAQRSGLSRAIKDYEIQYSTDGSSFVSAGSFVLANVNGAQYVNLPTQQTFRYFKIIAKSSYDGQAFASLSEVGAY
;
A
#
# COMPACT_ATOMS: atom_id res chain seq x y z
N MET A 1 18.29 -70.41 50.53
CA MET A 1 18.80 -69.01 50.66
C MET A 1 17.86 -68.13 49.86
N LYS A 2 17.12 -67.23 50.51
CA LYS A 2 15.85 -66.66 50.02
C LYS A 2 16.05 -65.68 48.85
N THR A 3 15.56 -66.07 47.67
CA THR A 3 15.49 -65.25 46.45
C THR A 3 14.39 -64.19 46.62
N LYS A 4 14.76 -62.90 46.69
CA LYS A 4 13.81 -61.79 46.73
C LYS A 4 13.49 -61.34 45.30
N LEU A 5 12.20 -61.47 44.98
CA LEU A 5 11.52 -60.96 43.80
C LEU A 5 11.49 -59.42 43.85
N LEU A 6 12.11 -58.75 42.87
CA LEU A 6 12.00 -57.29 42.72
C LEU A 6 10.88 -56.98 41.72
N LEU A 7 9.87 -56.27 42.20
CA LEU A 7 8.68 -55.83 41.47
C LEU A 7 9.07 -54.63 40.57
N LEU A 8 8.98 -54.78 39.24
CA LEU A 8 9.07 -53.65 38.30
C LEU A 8 7.73 -52.90 38.28
N ILE A 9 7.78 -51.60 38.61
CA ILE A 9 6.66 -50.67 38.46
C ILE A 9 6.74 -50.05 37.06
N PRO A 10 5.72 -50.20 36.19
CA PRO A 10 5.68 -49.51 34.91
C PRO A 10 5.27 -48.04 35.13
N VAL A 11 6.17 -47.11 34.77
CA VAL A 11 5.87 -45.68 34.68
C VAL A 11 4.97 -45.44 33.47
N LEU A 12 3.71 -45.13 33.71
CA LEU A 12 2.79 -44.63 32.69
C LEU A 12 3.26 -43.22 32.25
N ILE A 13 3.80 -43.13 31.04
CA ILE A 13 4.02 -41.85 30.36
C ILE A 13 2.67 -41.43 29.75
N SER A 14 2.00 -40.48 30.38
CA SER A 14 0.80 -39.86 29.82
C SER A 14 1.19 -38.93 28.66
N PHE A 15 0.93 -39.36 27.42
CA PHE A 15 0.91 -38.45 26.28
C PHE A 15 -0.30 -37.51 26.42
N MET A 16 -0.09 -36.30 26.95
CA MET A 16 -1.03 -35.20 26.73
C MET A 16 -0.93 -34.78 25.26
N ALA A 17 -1.85 -35.30 24.44
CA ALA A 17 -2.12 -34.73 23.13
C ALA A 17 -2.66 -33.31 23.32
N CYS A 18 -1.86 -32.29 23.01
CA CYS A 18 -2.35 -30.93 22.85
C CYS A 18 -3.40 -30.92 21.73
N LYS A 19 -4.67 -30.80 22.13
CA LYS A 19 -5.81 -30.61 21.25
C LYS A 19 -5.56 -29.30 20.49
N LYS A 20 -5.42 -29.41 19.17
CA LYS A 20 -5.33 -28.27 18.26
C LYS A 20 -6.54 -27.37 18.53
N ILE A 21 -6.32 -26.17 19.06
CA ILE A 21 -7.34 -25.12 19.08
C ILE A 21 -7.56 -24.77 17.61
N ALA A 22 -8.76 -25.06 17.11
CA ALA A 22 -9.18 -24.63 15.80
C ALA A 22 -9.18 -23.10 15.80
N ASP A 23 -8.24 -22.52 15.06
CA ASP A 23 -8.24 -21.10 14.79
C ASP A 23 -9.51 -20.79 14.00
N GLY A 24 -10.35 -19.92 14.56
CA GLY A 24 -11.65 -19.55 14.02
C GLY A 24 -11.48 -18.69 12.78
N GLY A 25 -11.13 -19.30 11.65
CA GLY A 25 -11.23 -18.71 10.32
C GLY A 25 -12.71 -18.55 9.93
N ALA A 26 -13.37 -17.53 10.46
CA ALA A 26 -14.66 -17.10 9.95
C ALA A 26 -14.45 -16.33 8.63
N GLY A 27 -14.49 -17.08 7.53
CA GLY A 27 -14.56 -16.55 6.17
C GLY A 27 -15.37 -17.44 5.22
N GLY A 28 -16.09 -18.43 5.75
CA GLY A 28 -17.09 -19.18 4.99
C GLY A 28 -18.35 -18.33 4.85
N GLY A 29 -18.37 -17.42 3.88
CA GLY A 29 -19.62 -16.78 3.47
C GLY A 29 -20.64 -17.85 3.10
N THR A 30 -21.84 -17.77 3.67
CA THR A 30 -23.00 -18.57 3.28
C THR A 30 -23.10 -18.58 1.75
N PRO A 31 -23.27 -19.72 1.06
CA PRO A 31 -23.42 -19.73 -0.39
C PRO A 31 -24.59 -18.82 -0.77
N THR A 32 -24.28 -17.68 -1.37
CA THR A 32 -25.26 -16.77 -1.94
C THR A 32 -25.85 -17.49 -3.15
N ASN A 33 -27.18 -17.66 -3.15
CA ASN A 33 -27.86 -18.14 -4.35
C ASN A 33 -27.49 -17.22 -5.53
N PRO A 34 -27.25 -17.76 -6.73
CA PRO A 34 -26.94 -16.93 -7.88
C PRO A 34 -27.99 -15.85 -8.10
N ILE A 35 -27.57 -14.60 -8.20
CA ILE A 35 -28.42 -13.48 -8.59
C ILE A 35 -28.67 -13.59 -10.08
N THR A 36 -29.94 -13.57 -10.48
CA THR A 36 -30.34 -13.64 -11.88
C THR A 36 -31.04 -12.35 -12.29
N THR A 37 -30.62 -11.77 -13.40
CA THR A 37 -31.24 -10.57 -13.98
C THR A 37 -32.39 -10.96 -14.91
N ALA A 38 -33.33 -10.03 -15.15
CA ALA A 38 -34.51 -10.30 -15.99
C ALA A 38 -34.18 -10.69 -17.44
N ASP A 39 -33.02 -10.27 -17.94
CA ASP A 39 -32.47 -10.60 -19.26
C ASP A 39 -31.68 -11.93 -19.30
N GLY A 40 -31.77 -12.76 -18.25
CA GLY A 40 -31.29 -14.13 -18.26
C GLY A 40 -29.79 -14.30 -18.00
N TYR A 41 -29.12 -13.31 -17.40
CA TYR A 41 -27.76 -13.44 -16.91
C TYR A 41 -27.76 -13.76 -15.43
N SER A 42 -26.74 -14.48 -14.96
CA SER A 42 -26.60 -14.85 -13.56
C SER A 42 -25.17 -14.68 -13.04
N SER A 43 -25.02 -14.42 -11.74
CA SER A 43 -23.74 -14.36 -11.05
C SER A 43 -23.89 -14.87 -9.62
N ASP A 44 -22.86 -15.51 -9.09
CA ASP A 44 -22.76 -15.86 -7.67
C ASP A 44 -22.22 -14.72 -6.80
N HIS A 45 -21.84 -13.58 -7.40
CA HIS A 45 -21.41 -12.38 -6.72
C HIS A 45 -22.55 -11.36 -6.63
N ILE A 46 -22.65 -10.69 -5.48
CA ILE A 46 -23.56 -9.55 -5.28
C ILE A 46 -23.10 -8.35 -6.11
N HIS A 47 -21.79 -8.07 -6.09
CA HIS A 47 -21.18 -7.01 -6.88
C HIS A 47 -20.39 -7.60 -8.06
N ASN A 48 -20.58 -7.07 -9.26
CA ASN A 48 -19.97 -7.59 -10.48
C ASN A 48 -19.24 -6.48 -11.23
N LEU A 49 -18.26 -6.85 -12.06
CA LEU A 49 -17.64 -5.90 -12.98
C LEU A 49 -18.70 -5.38 -13.94
N ASN A 50 -18.88 -4.06 -13.99
CA ASN A 50 -19.71 -3.43 -15.01
C ASN A 50 -18.92 -3.42 -16.33
N LEU A 51 -19.26 -4.32 -17.27
CA LEU A 51 -18.62 -4.38 -18.57
C LEU A 51 -19.39 -3.53 -19.58
N VAL A 52 -18.86 -2.36 -19.91
CA VAL A 52 -19.49 -1.40 -20.82
C VAL A 52 -18.83 -1.46 -22.19
N TYR A 53 -19.61 -1.57 -23.25
CA TYR A 53 -19.16 -1.34 -24.62
C TYR A 53 -19.66 0.03 -25.09
N PHE A 54 -18.77 1.03 -25.06
CA PHE A 54 -19.09 2.43 -25.33
C PHE A 54 -18.76 2.78 -26.78
N ILE A 55 -19.75 3.29 -27.51
CA ILE A 55 -19.67 3.49 -28.96
C ILE A 55 -19.84 4.98 -29.28
N PRO A 56 -18.82 5.69 -29.75
CA PRO A 56 -18.98 7.05 -30.28
C PRO A 56 -20.05 7.12 -31.38
N ASN A 57 -20.74 8.27 -31.52
CA ASN A 57 -21.91 8.38 -32.39
C ASN A 57 -21.63 8.21 -33.90
N ASP A 58 -20.35 8.31 -34.29
CA ASP A 58 -19.86 8.15 -35.65
C ASP A 58 -19.12 6.82 -35.87
N LEU A 59 -19.27 5.88 -34.93
CA LEU A 59 -18.79 4.51 -35.01
C LEU A 59 -19.95 3.52 -34.81
N ASP A 60 -19.67 2.25 -35.09
CA ASP A 60 -20.58 1.15 -34.79
C ASP A 60 -19.85 0.03 -34.02
N THR A 61 -20.62 -0.97 -33.58
CA THR A 61 -20.07 -2.20 -33.02
C THR A 61 -19.19 -2.95 -34.01
N LEU A 62 -18.21 -3.69 -33.50
CA LEU A 62 -17.39 -4.56 -34.32
C LEU A 62 -18.04 -5.95 -34.45
N PRO A 63 -17.92 -6.62 -35.62
CA PRO A 63 -18.50 -7.94 -35.83
C PRO A 63 -18.14 -8.93 -34.71
N GLY A 64 -19.16 -9.60 -34.17
CA GLY A 64 -19.00 -10.64 -33.15
C GLY A 64 -18.46 -10.17 -31.80
N TYR A 65 -18.42 -8.85 -31.50
CA TYR A 65 -17.85 -8.32 -30.25
C TYR A 65 -18.40 -9.02 -29.00
N GLN A 66 -19.71 -9.33 -28.95
CA GLN A 66 -20.33 -9.99 -27.81
C GLN A 66 -19.68 -11.34 -27.51
N LYS A 67 -19.48 -12.18 -28.52
CA LYS A 67 -18.80 -13.48 -28.35
C LYS A 67 -17.33 -13.29 -28.04
N ARG A 68 -16.63 -12.48 -28.85
CA ARG A 68 -15.19 -12.26 -28.72
C ARG A 68 -14.81 -11.75 -27.33
N LEU A 69 -15.48 -10.70 -26.86
CA LEU A 69 -15.23 -10.13 -25.53
C LEU A 69 -15.69 -11.05 -24.41
N SER A 70 -16.81 -11.78 -24.56
CA SER A 70 -17.22 -12.77 -23.55
C SER A 70 -16.16 -13.85 -23.35
N ASP A 71 -15.67 -14.44 -24.45
CA ASP A 71 -14.67 -15.51 -24.39
C ASP A 71 -13.37 -15.00 -23.74
N LEU A 72 -12.95 -13.76 -24.06
CA LEU A 72 -11.77 -13.12 -23.47
C LEU A 72 -11.95 -12.78 -21.98
N MET A 73 -13.10 -12.26 -21.58
CA MET A 73 -13.37 -11.90 -20.18
C MET A 73 -13.51 -13.14 -19.29
N LEU A 74 -14.12 -14.22 -19.79
CA LEU A 74 -14.18 -15.50 -19.08
C LEU A 74 -12.80 -16.13 -18.94
N TRP A 75 -11.96 -16.03 -19.99
CA TRP A 75 -10.56 -16.45 -19.89
C TRP A 75 -9.80 -15.62 -18.85
N GLY A 76 -9.95 -14.29 -18.89
CA GLY A 76 -9.35 -13.38 -17.91
C GLY A 76 -9.79 -13.69 -16.48
N GLN A 77 -11.09 -13.90 -16.27
CA GLN A 77 -11.64 -14.29 -14.97
C GLN A 77 -11.01 -15.59 -14.45
N LYS A 78 -10.80 -16.57 -15.34
CA LYS A 78 -10.09 -17.80 -14.98
C LYS A 78 -8.63 -17.55 -14.65
N PHE A 79 -7.92 -16.74 -15.43
CA PHE A 79 -6.52 -16.37 -15.16
C PHE A 79 -6.37 -15.76 -13.75
N TYR A 80 -7.21 -14.76 -13.42
CA TYR A 80 -7.23 -14.16 -12.09
C TYR A 80 -7.57 -15.20 -11.01
N LYS A 81 -8.53 -16.11 -11.26
CA LYS A 81 -8.90 -17.18 -10.32
C LYS A 81 -7.73 -18.12 -10.01
N ASP A 82 -7.05 -18.59 -11.06
CA ASP A 82 -5.94 -19.52 -10.94
C ASP A 82 -4.77 -18.87 -10.18
N GLU A 83 -4.49 -17.60 -10.47
CA GLU A 83 -3.42 -16.84 -9.81
C GLU A 83 -3.76 -16.48 -8.36
N MET A 84 -5.02 -16.17 -8.05
CA MET A 84 -5.49 -16.03 -6.67
C MET A 84 -5.27 -17.33 -5.88
N ALA A 85 -5.66 -18.48 -6.47
CA ALA A 85 -5.46 -19.78 -5.84
C ALA A 85 -3.98 -20.12 -5.64
N ARG A 86 -3.11 -19.85 -6.63
CA ARG A 86 -1.66 -20.07 -6.54
C ARG A 86 -1.02 -19.26 -5.40
N ASN A 87 -1.54 -18.06 -5.13
CA ASN A 87 -1.07 -17.20 -4.04
C ASN A 87 -1.81 -17.44 -2.69
N GLY A 88 -2.57 -18.53 -2.55
CA GLY A 88 -3.20 -18.91 -1.28
C GLY A 88 -4.58 -18.33 -1.02
N TYR A 89 -5.24 -17.78 -2.04
CA TYR A 89 -6.61 -17.25 -1.98
C TYR A 89 -7.53 -18.04 -2.93
N PRO A 90 -7.84 -19.32 -2.62
CA PRO A 90 -8.71 -20.13 -3.48
C PRO A 90 -10.12 -19.53 -3.57
N ASP A 91 -10.84 -19.88 -4.63
CA ASP A 91 -12.25 -19.50 -4.86
C ASP A 91 -12.54 -18.00 -4.96
N LYS A 92 -11.50 -17.19 -5.23
CA LYS A 92 -11.60 -15.74 -5.46
C LYS A 92 -11.36 -15.41 -6.93
N THR A 93 -12.25 -14.62 -7.52
CA THR A 93 -12.07 -13.96 -8.82
C THR A 93 -13.10 -12.84 -8.94
N PHE A 94 -12.96 -11.93 -9.89
CA PHE A 94 -13.95 -10.87 -10.09
C PHE A 94 -15.29 -11.44 -10.59
N GLY A 95 -16.40 -10.92 -10.04
CA GLY A 95 -17.75 -11.28 -10.45
C GLY A 95 -18.09 -10.83 -11.88
N LEU A 96 -18.77 -11.69 -12.62
CA LEU A 96 -19.35 -11.41 -13.94
C LEU A 96 -20.76 -11.98 -14.01
N PHE A 97 -21.68 -11.23 -14.62
CA PHE A 97 -22.96 -11.76 -15.05
C PHE A 97 -22.80 -12.57 -16.33
N VAL A 98 -23.18 -13.84 -16.31
CA VAL A 98 -23.03 -14.78 -17.42
C VAL A 98 -24.36 -15.49 -17.69
N ASN A 99 -24.75 -15.61 -18.96
CA ASN A 99 -25.95 -16.34 -19.37
C ASN A 99 -25.65 -17.82 -19.68
N SER A 100 -26.68 -18.60 -19.98
CA SER A 100 -26.58 -20.04 -20.26
C SER A 100 -25.77 -20.40 -21.52
N ALA A 101 -25.48 -19.43 -22.39
CA ALA A 101 -24.65 -19.60 -23.57
C ALA A 101 -23.19 -19.15 -23.36
N ASN A 102 -22.76 -18.97 -22.10
CA ASN A 102 -21.44 -18.42 -21.75
C ASN A 102 -21.18 -17.06 -22.42
N ARG A 103 -22.17 -16.17 -22.38
CA ARG A 103 -21.99 -14.75 -22.74
C ARG A 103 -22.01 -13.91 -21.50
N VAL A 104 -21.02 -13.03 -21.40
CA VAL A 104 -20.92 -12.02 -20.36
C VAL A 104 -21.91 -10.91 -20.67
N LYS A 105 -22.59 -10.38 -19.66
CA LYS A 105 -23.46 -9.22 -19.81
C LYS A 105 -22.61 -8.01 -20.20
N ILE A 106 -22.87 -7.47 -21.39
CA ILE A 106 -22.20 -6.27 -21.92
C ILE A 106 -23.24 -5.16 -22.01
N ILE A 107 -23.00 -4.08 -21.29
CA ILE A 107 -23.85 -2.88 -21.28
C ILE A 107 -23.45 -2.02 -22.48
N VAL A 108 -24.33 -1.91 -23.47
CA VAL A 108 -24.03 -1.19 -24.71
C VAL A 108 -24.53 0.25 -24.59
N ILE A 109 -23.61 1.21 -24.66
CA ILE A 109 -23.93 2.64 -24.55
C ILE A 109 -23.44 3.34 -25.81
N ARG A 110 -24.37 4.00 -26.52
CA ARG A 110 -24.02 4.89 -27.64
C ARG A 110 -23.78 6.29 -27.10
N GLY A 111 -22.54 6.76 -27.23
CA GLY A 111 -22.16 8.12 -26.92
C GLY A 111 -22.87 9.12 -27.81
N THR A 112 -23.03 10.33 -27.31
CA THR A 112 -23.73 11.44 -27.97
C THR A 112 -22.82 12.24 -28.90
N LYS A 113 -21.50 12.06 -28.82
CA LYS A 113 -20.47 12.81 -29.57
C LYS A 113 -19.68 11.90 -30.51
N PRO A 114 -18.97 12.44 -31.50
CA PRO A 114 -18.09 11.65 -32.36
C PRO A 114 -16.81 11.23 -31.63
N LYS A 115 -16.09 10.23 -32.16
CA LYS A 115 -14.85 9.64 -31.60
C LYS A 115 -13.77 10.67 -31.26
N ALA A 116 -13.70 11.78 -32.00
CA ALA A 116 -12.79 12.89 -31.74
C ALA A 116 -13.02 13.56 -30.36
N SER A 117 -14.21 13.41 -29.77
CA SER A 117 -14.54 13.91 -28.42
C SER A 117 -14.14 12.96 -27.31
N TYR A 118 -13.67 11.76 -27.64
CA TYR A 118 -13.21 10.75 -26.70
C TYR A 118 -11.77 10.31 -27.04
N PRO A 119 -10.80 11.24 -27.12
CA PRO A 119 -9.42 10.89 -27.44
C PRO A 119 -8.78 10.06 -26.32
N TYR A 120 -7.65 9.41 -26.62
CA TYR A 120 -6.82 8.75 -25.59
C TYR A 120 -6.54 9.69 -24.41
N SER A 121 -5.92 10.85 -24.65
CA SER A 121 -5.60 11.78 -23.57
C SER A 121 -6.83 12.60 -23.17
N GLY A 122 -7.28 12.46 -21.92
CA GLY A 122 -8.37 13.25 -21.35
C GLY A 122 -9.79 12.85 -21.75
N GLY A 123 -9.96 11.90 -22.68
CA GLY A 123 -11.29 11.46 -23.13
C GLY A 123 -12.09 10.68 -22.08
N ASN A 124 -11.43 10.11 -21.07
CA ASN A 124 -12.09 9.33 -20.00
C ASN A 124 -13.12 10.16 -19.23
N GLY A 125 -12.91 11.47 -19.07
CA GLY A 125 -13.89 12.36 -18.42
C GLY A 125 -15.19 12.47 -19.20
N ALA A 126 -15.10 12.60 -20.53
CA ALA A 126 -16.27 12.66 -21.41
C ALA A 126 -17.02 11.31 -21.44
N VAL A 127 -16.29 10.20 -21.55
CA VAL A 127 -16.88 8.85 -21.56
C VAL A 127 -17.57 8.54 -20.22
N SER A 128 -16.89 8.74 -19.09
CA SER A 128 -17.46 8.48 -17.76
C SER A 128 -18.68 9.35 -17.45
N THR A 129 -18.73 10.60 -17.94
CA THR A 129 -19.91 11.47 -17.78
C THR A 129 -21.15 10.83 -18.40
N GLU A 130 -21.05 10.30 -19.62
CA GLU A 130 -22.18 9.69 -20.33
C GLU A 130 -22.56 8.33 -19.73
N ILE A 131 -21.58 7.53 -19.31
CA ILE A 131 -21.85 6.26 -18.63
C ILE A 131 -22.51 6.50 -17.26
N ASN A 132 -22.07 7.50 -16.50
CA ASN A 132 -22.70 7.84 -15.21
C ASN A 132 -24.14 8.35 -15.40
N ALA A 133 -24.40 9.13 -16.45
CA ALA A 133 -25.77 9.51 -16.82
C ALA A 133 -26.63 8.29 -17.15
N TYR A 134 -26.07 7.32 -17.90
CA TYR A 134 -26.74 6.06 -18.18
C TYR A 134 -27.05 5.27 -16.90
N PHE A 135 -26.08 5.09 -16.01
CA PHE A 135 -26.28 4.40 -14.73
C PHE A 135 -27.25 5.13 -13.79
N THR A 136 -27.33 6.45 -13.87
CA THR A 136 -28.35 7.22 -13.13
C THR A 136 -29.76 6.88 -13.64
N ALA A 137 -29.92 6.70 -14.95
CA ALA A 137 -31.19 6.32 -15.56
C ALA A 137 -31.49 4.81 -15.45
N HIS A 138 -30.45 3.97 -15.30
CA HIS A 138 -30.54 2.50 -15.23
C HIS A 138 -29.79 1.98 -14.00
N PRO A 139 -30.21 2.35 -12.77
CA PRO A 139 -29.44 2.07 -11.56
C PRO A 139 -29.22 0.59 -11.29
N THR A 140 -30.11 -0.29 -11.77
CA THR A 140 -30.00 -1.74 -11.63
C THR A 140 -28.87 -2.36 -12.46
N GLU A 141 -28.34 -1.64 -13.45
CA GLU A 141 -27.22 -2.12 -14.27
C GLU A 141 -25.85 -1.73 -13.71
N ASN A 142 -25.81 -0.82 -12.74
CA ASN A 142 -24.60 -0.48 -12.01
C ASN A 142 -24.50 -1.31 -10.73
N THR A 143 -23.72 -2.38 -10.77
CA THR A 143 -23.72 -3.39 -9.69
C THR A 143 -22.53 -3.31 -8.76
N SER A 144 -21.53 -2.48 -9.07
CA SER A 144 -20.34 -2.29 -8.24
C SER A 144 -19.67 -0.94 -8.50
N ALA A 145 -18.64 -0.63 -7.72
CA ALA A 145 -17.79 0.53 -7.96
C ALA A 145 -16.83 0.34 -9.16
N HIS A 146 -16.77 -0.86 -9.76
CA HIS A 146 -15.78 -1.26 -10.74
C HIS A 146 -16.37 -1.35 -12.15
N THR A 147 -15.77 -0.62 -13.09
CA THR A 147 -16.24 -0.57 -14.49
C THR A 147 -15.07 -0.75 -15.47
N LEU A 148 -15.21 -1.71 -16.38
CA LEU A 148 -14.36 -1.86 -17.55
C LEU A 148 -15.10 -1.30 -18.77
N VAL A 149 -14.53 -0.26 -19.38
CA VAL A 149 -15.08 0.37 -20.57
C VAL A 149 -14.28 -0.05 -21.78
N ILE A 150 -14.94 -0.67 -22.75
CA ILE A 150 -14.35 -1.11 -24.02
C ILE A 150 -14.90 -0.22 -25.13
N ILE A 151 -14.00 0.37 -25.92
CA ILE A 151 -14.35 1.26 -27.03
C ILE A 151 -13.89 0.63 -28.35
N PRO A 152 -14.72 0.57 -29.42
CA PRO A 152 -14.26 0.13 -30.73
C PRO A 152 -13.05 0.95 -31.19
N ARG A 153 -12.09 0.30 -31.87
CA ARG A 153 -10.99 1.01 -32.53
C ARG A 153 -11.52 2.13 -33.43
N TYR A 154 -10.78 3.23 -33.47
CA TYR A 154 -11.14 4.38 -34.31
C TYR A 154 -10.69 4.15 -35.75
N GLU A 155 -9.49 3.60 -35.92
CA GLU A 155 -8.90 3.26 -37.20
C GLU A 155 -7.74 2.28 -36.97
N PHE A 156 -7.19 1.75 -38.06
CA PHE A 156 -5.87 1.13 -38.04
C PHE A 156 -4.85 2.14 -38.58
N LYS A 157 -3.75 2.31 -37.85
CA LYS A 157 -2.57 3.02 -38.35
C LYS A 157 -1.95 2.25 -39.52
N PRO A 158 -1.08 2.88 -40.34
CA PRO A 158 -0.43 2.21 -41.48
C PRO A 158 0.37 0.95 -41.12
N ASP A 159 0.86 0.85 -39.88
CA ASP A 159 1.56 -0.33 -39.33
C ASP A 159 0.60 -1.45 -38.84
N GLY A 160 -0.71 -1.25 -39.00
CA GLY A 160 -1.75 -2.16 -38.54
C GLY A 160 -2.04 -2.08 -37.04
N THR A 161 -1.49 -1.10 -36.32
CA THR A 161 -1.82 -0.88 -34.91
C THR A 161 -3.20 -0.22 -34.79
N PRO A 162 -4.16 -0.77 -34.03
CA PRO A 162 -5.44 -0.11 -33.81
C PRO A 162 -5.21 1.15 -32.97
N SER A 163 -5.90 2.23 -33.33
CA SER A 163 -6.03 3.42 -32.49
C SER A 163 -7.40 3.41 -31.80
N GLY A 164 -7.55 4.20 -30.75
CA GLY A 164 -8.81 4.27 -30.00
C GLY A 164 -8.85 5.43 -29.04
N GLY A 165 -9.87 5.40 -28.18
CA GLY A 165 -10.03 6.33 -27.07
C GLY A 165 -9.09 6.01 -25.90
N PRO A 166 -9.51 6.34 -24.66
CA PRO A 166 -8.77 6.03 -23.45
C PRO A 166 -8.34 4.55 -23.35
N PHE A 167 -7.12 4.30 -22.91
CA PHE A 167 -6.60 2.97 -22.60
C PHE A 167 -5.68 3.07 -21.38
N TYR A 168 -6.30 3.07 -20.20
CA TYR A 168 -5.62 3.20 -18.91
C TYR A 168 -6.59 2.92 -17.74
N GLY A 169 -6.07 2.57 -16.59
CA GLY A 169 -6.78 2.60 -15.30
C GLY A 169 -6.96 4.01 -14.73
N THR A 170 -8.07 4.28 -14.06
CA THR A 170 -8.31 5.51 -13.29
C THR A 170 -9.29 5.25 -12.15
N GLY A 171 -8.79 5.30 -10.91
CA GLY A 171 -9.57 4.88 -9.75
C GLY A 171 -10.02 3.42 -9.89
N LYS A 172 -11.32 3.17 -9.80
CA LYS A 172 -11.93 1.83 -9.94
C LYS A 172 -12.43 1.54 -11.36
N TRP A 173 -12.08 2.41 -12.30
CA TRP A 173 -12.47 2.31 -13.69
C TRP A 173 -11.24 2.00 -14.52
N CYS A 174 -11.45 1.31 -15.63
CA CYS A 174 -10.41 1.06 -16.62
C CYS A 174 -11.00 1.15 -18.01
N TYR A 175 -10.15 1.52 -18.95
CA TYR A 175 -10.52 1.70 -20.35
C TYR A 175 -9.65 0.81 -21.21
N ALA A 176 -10.27 0.14 -22.17
CA ALA A 176 -9.62 -0.68 -23.15
C ALA A 176 -10.24 -0.46 -24.53
N LEU A 177 -9.64 -1.05 -25.55
CA LEU A 177 -10.16 -1.02 -26.91
C LEU A 177 -10.58 -2.39 -27.42
N ASP A 178 -11.51 -2.41 -28.37
CA ASP A 178 -11.83 -3.58 -29.19
C ASP A 178 -11.32 -3.39 -30.62
N TYR A 179 -10.81 -4.47 -31.21
CA TYR A 179 -10.56 -4.59 -32.65
C TYR A 179 -10.86 -6.03 -33.09
N GLU A 180 -11.01 -6.28 -34.39
CA GLU A 180 -11.50 -7.56 -34.91
C GLU A 180 -10.62 -8.77 -34.53
N GLY A 181 -9.34 -8.52 -34.21
CA GLY A 181 -8.39 -9.54 -33.75
C GLY A 181 -8.30 -9.72 -32.23
N MET A 182 -9.06 -8.95 -31.43
CA MET A 182 -9.36 -9.27 -30.02
C MET A 182 -10.27 -10.49 -30.00
N ASP A 183 -9.69 -11.66 -30.25
CA ASP A 183 -10.38 -12.93 -30.44
C ASP A 183 -9.52 -14.02 -29.81
N ILE A 184 -10.14 -14.86 -28.98
CA ILE A 184 -9.47 -15.92 -28.22
C ILE A 184 -8.67 -16.88 -29.12
N LYS A 185 -9.01 -16.99 -30.40
CA LYS A 185 -8.24 -17.78 -31.38
C LYS A 185 -6.79 -17.32 -31.57
N ASN A 186 -6.46 -16.10 -31.16
CA ASN A 186 -5.11 -15.54 -31.26
C ASN A 186 -4.27 -15.76 -29.99
N LEU A 187 -4.87 -16.33 -28.94
CA LEU A 187 -4.16 -16.76 -27.75
C LEU A 187 -3.10 -17.82 -28.11
N GLY A 188 -1.89 -17.64 -27.62
CA GLY A 188 -0.74 -18.53 -27.81
C GLY A 188 0.02 -18.32 -29.13
N LYS A 189 -0.48 -17.47 -30.04
CA LYS A 189 0.20 -17.22 -31.32
C LYS A 189 1.39 -16.27 -31.15
N THR A 190 2.48 -16.55 -31.86
CA THR A 190 3.71 -15.74 -31.87
C THR A 190 3.92 -14.98 -33.18
N ASP A 191 3.00 -15.09 -34.12
CA ASP A 191 2.98 -14.31 -35.36
C ASP A 191 2.56 -12.85 -35.10
N THR A 192 2.46 -12.05 -36.15
CA THR A 192 2.10 -10.63 -36.05
C THR A 192 0.75 -10.41 -35.37
N ASP A 193 -0.24 -11.25 -35.66
CA ASP A 193 -1.58 -11.13 -35.09
C ASP A 193 -1.63 -11.57 -33.63
N GLY A 194 -0.91 -12.63 -33.27
CA GLY A 194 -0.72 -13.06 -31.89
C GLY A 194 -0.02 -12.00 -31.04
N LYS A 195 1.09 -11.44 -31.53
CA LYS A 195 1.81 -10.34 -30.85
C LYS A 195 0.93 -9.12 -30.65
N ARG A 196 0.18 -8.70 -31.67
CA ARG A 196 -0.79 -7.61 -31.56
C ARG A 196 -1.87 -7.95 -30.53
N PHE A 197 -2.41 -9.16 -30.57
CA PHE A 197 -3.40 -9.64 -29.62
C PHE A 197 -2.90 -9.56 -28.19
N SER A 198 -1.68 -10.04 -27.91
CA SER A 198 -1.12 -10.01 -26.56
C SER A 198 -0.98 -8.60 -26.02
N VAL A 199 -0.52 -7.63 -26.82
CA VAL A 199 -0.40 -6.24 -26.39
C VAL A 199 -1.75 -5.64 -25.97
N TRP A 200 -2.82 -5.90 -26.74
CA TRP A 200 -4.13 -5.30 -26.45
C TRP A 200 -4.96 -6.08 -25.45
N PHE A 201 -4.92 -7.42 -25.48
CA PHE A 201 -5.58 -8.27 -24.51
C PHE A 201 -4.86 -8.27 -23.16
N GLY A 202 -3.54 -8.41 -23.17
CA GLY A 202 -2.69 -8.26 -22.00
C GLY A 202 -2.77 -6.85 -21.44
N GLY A 203 -2.75 -5.83 -22.29
CA GLY A 203 -3.05 -4.45 -21.90
C GLY A 203 -4.42 -4.33 -21.22
N MET A 204 -5.49 -4.86 -21.80
CA MET A 204 -6.83 -4.82 -21.19
C MET A 204 -6.85 -5.49 -19.80
N MET A 205 -6.15 -6.61 -19.63
CA MET A 205 -6.07 -7.30 -18.34
C MET A 205 -5.21 -6.54 -17.31
N HIS A 206 -4.17 -5.83 -17.76
CA HIS A 206 -3.34 -4.95 -16.94
C HIS A 206 -4.14 -3.71 -16.49
N GLU A 207 -4.82 -3.02 -17.42
CA GLU A 207 -5.67 -1.89 -17.09
C GLU A 207 -6.84 -2.30 -16.18
N LEU A 208 -7.40 -3.49 -16.40
CA LEU A 208 -8.37 -4.07 -15.48
C LEU A 208 -7.76 -4.25 -14.09
N GLY A 209 -6.51 -4.71 -13.97
CA GLY A 209 -5.77 -4.77 -12.72
C GLY A 209 -5.77 -3.43 -11.98
N HIS A 210 -5.46 -2.33 -12.68
CA HIS A 210 -5.57 -0.99 -12.10
C HIS A 210 -7.00 -0.64 -11.67
N GLY A 211 -7.99 -0.92 -12.52
CA GLY A 211 -9.40 -0.77 -12.18
C GLY A 211 -9.82 -1.61 -10.97
N LEU A 212 -9.06 -2.66 -10.62
CA LEU A 212 -9.23 -3.52 -9.45
C LEU A 212 -8.37 -3.11 -8.24
N ASN A 213 -7.84 -1.89 -8.24
CA ASN A 213 -6.98 -1.29 -7.22
C ASN A 213 -5.52 -1.76 -7.20
N LEU A 214 -5.03 -2.43 -8.25
CA LEU A 214 -3.63 -2.86 -8.31
C LEU A 214 -2.72 -1.72 -8.76
N PRO A 215 -1.68 -1.36 -7.98
CA PRO A 215 -0.59 -0.52 -8.47
C PRO A 215 0.39 -1.33 -9.32
N HIS A 216 1.37 -0.67 -9.94
CA HIS A 216 2.46 -1.38 -10.59
C HIS A 216 3.34 -2.09 -9.58
N ASN A 217 4.00 -3.14 -10.05
CA ASN A 217 5.05 -3.85 -9.33
C ASN A 217 5.86 -4.69 -10.33
N CYS A 218 6.99 -5.26 -9.89
CA CYS A 218 7.73 -6.25 -10.64
C CYS A 218 7.92 -7.55 -9.85
N GLN A 219 8.16 -8.62 -10.60
CA GLN A 219 8.50 -9.93 -10.07
C GLN A 219 9.86 -9.92 -9.37
N LYS A 220 10.00 -10.82 -8.38
CA LYS A 220 11.30 -11.16 -7.79
C LYS A 220 12.21 -11.78 -8.85
N VAL A 221 13.53 -11.69 -8.64
CA VAL A 221 14.53 -12.30 -9.55
C VAL A 221 14.23 -13.78 -9.81
N SER A 222 13.94 -14.57 -8.77
CA SER A 222 13.65 -16.00 -8.90
C SER A 222 12.30 -16.31 -9.55
N GLU A 223 11.30 -15.44 -9.38
CA GLU A 223 9.97 -15.60 -9.97
C GLU A 223 10.02 -15.45 -11.50
N ASN A 224 10.92 -14.62 -12.03
CA ASN A 224 11.03 -14.37 -13.47
C ASN A 224 11.30 -15.64 -14.30
N GLU A 225 12.13 -16.55 -13.78
CA GLU A 225 12.48 -17.80 -14.48
C GLU A 225 11.32 -18.80 -14.50
N THR A 226 10.55 -18.84 -13.40
CA THR A 226 9.54 -19.88 -13.18
C THR A 226 8.15 -19.44 -13.64
N LEU A 227 7.78 -18.18 -13.38
CA LEU A 227 6.45 -17.60 -13.59
C LEU A 227 6.42 -16.53 -14.71
N GLY A 228 7.57 -16.06 -15.18
CA GLY A 228 7.66 -15.04 -16.22
C GLY A 228 7.44 -13.62 -15.69
N MET A 229 6.71 -12.78 -16.43
CA MET A 229 6.54 -11.38 -16.08
C MET A 229 5.29 -11.14 -15.23
N ALA A 230 5.39 -10.31 -14.19
CA ALA A 230 4.22 -9.89 -13.44
C ALA A 230 3.25 -9.11 -14.35
N LEU A 231 1.94 -9.34 -14.22
CA LEU A 231 0.90 -8.66 -15.02
C LEU A 231 1.05 -7.14 -14.90
N MET A 232 1.20 -6.66 -13.67
CA MET A 232 1.32 -5.24 -13.32
C MET A 232 2.73 -4.66 -13.56
N TRP A 233 3.59 -5.38 -14.29
CA TRP A 233 4.84 -4.87 -14.84
C TRP A 233 4.72 -4.73 -16.38
N ALA A 234 5.52 -5.49 -17.12
CA ALA A 234 5.47 -5.68 -18.57
C ALA A 234 4.62 -6.91 -18.97
N GLY A 235 3.82 -7.42 -18.04
CA GLY A 235 2.91 -8.54 -18.28
C GLY A 235 1.84 -8.25 -19.33
N ASN A 236 1.51 -6.97 -19.53
CA ASN A 236 0.63 -6.49 -20.59
C ASN A 236 1.10 -6.89 -22.00
N GLY A 237 2.41 -7.06 -22.22
CA GLY A 237 2.98 -7.49 -23.51
C GLY A 237 3.30 -8.98 -23.61
N THR A 238 3.08 -9.75 -22.54
CA THR A 238 3.38 -11.18 -22.49
C THR A 238 2.16 -12.06 -22.30
N LEU A 239 1.08 -11.52 -21.70
CA LEU A 239 -0.12 -12.27 -21.42
C LEU A 239 -0.70 -12.85 -22.72
N GLY A 240 -0.87 -14.16 -22.72
CA GLY A 240 -1.40 -14.89 -23.86
C GLY A 240 -0.34 -15.32 -24.88
N ILE A 241 0.95 -15.06 -24.67
CA ILE A 241 2.04 -15.60 -25.52
C ILE A 241 3.11 -16.31 -24.68
N SER A 242 3.52 -15.69 -23.58
CA SER A 242 4.50 -16.25 -22.65
C SER A 242 3.95 -16.25 -21.23
N LYS A 243 4.74 -16.75 -20.27
CA LYS A 243 4.30 -16.84 -18.88
C LYS A 243 4.11 -15.44 -18.30
N THR A 244 2.93 -15.22 -17.74
CA THR A 244 2.52 -14.00 -17.05
C THR A 244 1.74 -14.39 -15.81
N PHE A 245 1.87 -13.64 -14.72
CA PHE A 245 1.34 -14.03 -13.42
C PHE A 245 0.95 -12.81 -12.56
N LEU A 246 0.20 -13.00 -11.48
CA LEU A 246 -0.04 -11.99 -10.44
C LEU A 246 0.86 -12.22 -9.23
N THR A 247 1.48 -11.16 -8.71
CA THR A 247 2.31 -11.28 -7.50
C THR A 247 1.45 -11.61 -6.28
N ALA A 248 2.09 -12.10 -5.21
CA ALA A 248 1.41 -12.34 -3.94
C ALA A 248 0.72 -11.06 -3.42
N THR A 249 1.36 -9.91 -3.63
CA THR A 249 0.82 -8.60 -3.28
C THR A 249 -0.43 -8.24 -4.07
N ASP A 250 -0.43 -8.50 -5.39
CA ASP A 250 -1.62 -8.31 -6.22
C ASP A 250 -2.78 -9.13 -5.67
N ALA A 251 -2.53 -10.42 -5.39
CA ALA A 251 -3.54 -11.32 -4.84
C ALA A 251 -4.05 -10.87 -3.47
N ALA A 252 -3.18 -10.34 -2.60
CA ALA A 252 -3.57 -9.80 -1.30
C ALA A 252 -4.52 -8.60 -1.42
N ILE A 253 -4.24 -7.68 -2.35
CA ILE A 253 -5.10 -6.52 -2.62
C ILE A 253 -6.44 -6.96 -3.22
N LEU A 254 -6.41 -7.89 -4.18
CA LEU A 254 -7.61 -8.44 -4.80
C LEU A 254 -8.47 -9.23 -3.80
N ASN A 255 -7.89 -9.88 -2.81
CA ASN A 255 -8.63 -10.63 -1.79
C ASN A 255 -9.67 -9.78 -1.05
N VAL A 256 -9.38 -8.49 -0.85
CA VAL A 256 -10.28 -7.53 -0.20
C VAL A 256 -11.05 -6.62 -1.18
N ASN A 257 -10.89 -6.84 -2.49
CA ASN A 257 -11.61 -6.09 -3.52
C ASN A 257 -13.11 -6.44 -3.54
N GLN A 258 -13.97 -5.45 -3.79
CA GLN A 258 -15.44 -5.59 -3.75
C GLN A 258 -15.93 -6.74 -4.64
N ILE A 259 -15.48 -6.79 -5.90
CA ILE A 259 -16.02 -7.76 -6.85
C ILE A 259 -15.31 -9.12 -6.79
N PHE A 260 -14.28 -9.28 -5.95
CA PHE A 260 -13.66 -10.57 -5.65
C PHE A 260 -14.34 -11.28 -4.45
N ASN A 261 -15.29 -10.61 -3.83
CA ASN A 261 -16.03 -11.10 -2.67
C ASN A 261 -17.51 -11.28 -3.04
N LYS A 262 -18.12 -12.34 -2.52
CA LYS A 262 -19.53 -12.67 -2.79
C LYS A 262 -20.49 -12.01 -1.79
N ASP A 263 -19.96 -11.37 -0.76
CA ASP A 263 -20.71 -10.63 0.24
C ASP A 263 -21.15 -9.24 -0.24
N ASP A 264 -22.06 -8.63 0.51
CA ASP A 264 -22.55 -7.25 0.33
C ASP A 264 -21.94 -6.33 1.40
N GLN A 265 -20.73 -6.64 1.88
CA GLN A 265 -20.11 -5.80 2.91
C GLN A 265 -19.75 -4.44 2.31
N PRO A 266 -20.06 -3.32 3.00
CA PRO A 266 -19.66 -2.00 2.53
C PRO A 266 -18.16 -1.92 2.29
N ARG A 267 -17.77 -1.49 1.08
CA ARG A 267 -16.37 -1.32 0.68
C ARG A 267 -16.00 0.15 0.53
N TYR A 268 -14.71 0.43 0.62
CA TYR A 268 -14.10 1.72 0.28
C TYR A 268 -14.52 2.93 1.13
N GLY A 269 -15.09 2.70 2.32
CA GLY A 269 -15.26 3.75 3.33
C GLY A 269 -13.91 4.26 3.87
N ALA A 270 -13.91 5.45 4.48
CA ALA A 270 -12.70 6.04 5.05
C ALA A 270 -12.00 5.10 6.04
N VAL A 271 -10.67 5.16 6.07
CA VAL A 271 -9.82 4.36 6.97
C VAL A 271 -8.88 5.29 7.73
N LYS A 272 -8.76 5.07 9.04
CA LYS A 272 -7.74 5.69 9.89
C LYS A 272 -6.78 4.61 10.35
N ALA A 273 -5.62 4.57 9.71
CA ALA A 273 -4.57 3.62 10.05
C ALA A 273 -3.18 4.27 10.02
N SER A 274 -2.25 3.73 10.80
CA SER A 274 -0.86 4.18 10.85
C SER A 274 0.06 3.07 11.35
N ILE A 275 1.30 3.05 10.86
CA ILE A 275 2.38 2.24 11.45
C ILE A 275 2.99 3.06 12.59
N ASN A 276 2.78 2.63 13.82
CA ASN A 276 3.22 3.34 15.02
C ASN A 276 4.56 2.82 15.56
N ARG A 277 4.97 1.63 15.15
CA ARG A 277 6.29 1.07 15.47
C ARG A 277 6.84 0.31 14.27
N ILE A 278 8.10 0.55 13.94
CA ILE A 278 8.81 -0.21 12.90
C ILE A 278 10.22 -0.54 13.36
N HIS A 279 10.64 -1.77 13.09
CA HIS A 279 12.01 -2.23 13.19
C HIS A 279 12.39 -2.83 11.84
N ALA A 280 13.42 -2.27 11.23
CA ALA A 280 13.98 -2.71 9.96
C ALA A 280 15.50 -2.78 10.08
N ASP A 281 16.06 -3.92 9.72
CA ASP A 281 17.50 -4.17 9.72
C ASP A 281 17.91 -5.15 8.62
N TYR A 282 19.18 -5.12 8.24
CA TYR A 282 19.78 -6.14 7.40
C TYR A 282 20.37 -7.24 8.28
N VAL A 283 19.80 -8.45 8.21
CA VAL A 283 20.27 -9.59 8.98
C VAL A 283 21.21 -10.43 8.13
N ALA A 284 22.52 -10.26 8.34
CA ALA A 284 23.56 -10.92 7.53
C ALA A 284 23.44 -12.45 7.48
N ALA A 285 23.07 -13.10 8.61
CA ALA A 285 22.86 -14.55 8.65
C ALA A 285 21.72 -15.05 7.74
N LYS A 286 20.79 -14.16 7.39
CA LYS A 286 19.64 -14.43 6.52
C LYS A 286 19.81 -13.85 5.12
N SER A 287 20.85 -13.03 4.89
CA SER A 287 21.01 -12.21 3.68
C SER A 287 19.73 -11.46 3.29
N SER A 288 19.01 -10.95 4.29
CA SER A 288 17.65 -10.42 4.12
C SER A 288 17.46 -9.10 4.84
N ILE A 289 16.66 -8.22 4.23
CA ILE A 289 16.02 -7.11 4.93
C ILE A 289 14.91 -7.72 5.78
N VAL A 290 14.97 -7.54 7.09
CA VAL A 290 13.96 -8.02 8.03
C VAL A 290 13.20 -6.82 8.56
N VAL A 291 11.89 -6.82 8.36
CA VAL A 291 11.01 -5.74 8.80
C VAL A 291 9.94 -6.31 9.71
N SER A 292 9.72 -5.65 10.84
CA SER A 292 8.65 -5.96 11.78
C SER A 292 8.09 -4.69 12.38
N GLY A 293 6.89 -4.74 12.94
CA GLY A 293 6.30 -3.54 13.48
C GLY A 293 4.95 -3.73 14.10
N LYS A 294 4.37 -2.59 14.48
CA LYS A 294 2.99 -2.48 14.96
C LYS A 294 2.25 -1.37 14.21
N PHE A 295 0.96 -1.55 14.05
CA PHE A 295 0.06 -0.58 13.46
C PHE A 295 -1.16 -0.35 14.35
N THR A 296 -1.87 0.73 14.07
CA THR A 296 -3.22 1.00 14.56
C THR A 296 -4.13 1.13 13.36
N SER A 297 -5.36 0.62 13.44
CA SER A 297 -6.36 0.74 12.38
C SER A 297 -7.77 0.65 12.95
N ASP A 298 -8.68 1.47 12.44
CA ASP A 298 -10.13 1.37 12.72
C ASP A 298 -10.82 0.30 11.87
N ILE A 299 -10.20 -0.12 10.77
CA ILE A 299 -10.62 -1.25 9.95
C ILE A 299 -9.61 -2.39 10.09
N LYS A 300 -10.10 -3.63 10.20
CA LYS A 300 -9.23 -4.81 10.29
C LYS A 300 -8.27 -4.89 9.09
N VAL A 301 -7.00 -5.13 9.38
CA VAL A 301 -5.95 -5.36 8.38
C VAL A 301 -5.88 -6.85 8.05
N ASN A 302 -6.03 -7.21 6.78
CA ASN A 302 -5.96 -8.59 6.29
C ASN A 302 -4.51 -9.04 6.06
N SER A 303 -3.77 -8.20 5.35
CA SER A 303 -2.38 -8.43 4.95
C SER A 303 -1.59 -7.13 5.05
N VAL A 304 -0.28 -7.27 5.18
CA VAL A 304 0.67 -6.18 5.01
C VAL A 304 1.50 -6.49 3.77
N VAL A 305 1.58 -5.53 2.85
CA VAL A 305 2.32 -5.68 1.61
C VAL A 305 3.49 -4.69 1.59
N TYR A 306 4.59 -5.12 0.97
CA TYR A 306 5.86 -4.42 1.00
C TYR A 306 6.33 -4.23 -0.43
N TYR A 307 6.67 -3.00 -0.80
CA TYR A 307 7.25 -2.67 -2.10
C TYR A 307 8.64 -2.12 -1.85
N ASN A 308 9.67 -2.79 -2.35
CA ASN A 308 11.02 -2.25 -2.38
C ASN A 308 11.23 -1.63 -3.75
N ASP A 309 11.18 -0.31 -3.80
CA ASP A 309 11.08 0.46 -5.03
C ASP A 309 12.38 1.27 -5.28
N PRO A 310 13.24 0.82 -6.22
CA PRO A 310 14.48 1.50 -6.53
C PRO A 310 14.24 2.74 -7.40
N ASN A 311 14.85 3.87 -7.05
CA ASN A 311 14.90 5.03 -7.91
C ASN A 311 15.93 4.87 -9.05
N VAL A 312 15.55 4.14 -10.10
CA VAL A 312 16.39 3.83 -11.27
C VAL A 312 15.68 4.28 -12.54
N ASN A 313 16.38 5.01 -13.41
CA ASN A 313 15.82 5.55 -14.66
C ASN A 313 14.55 6.40 -14.45
N ASN A 314 14.48 7.12 -13.33
CA ASN A 314 13.33 7.95 -12.94
C ASN A 314 12.04 7.14 -12.67
N GLU A 315 12.13 5.82 -12.52
CA GLU A 315 11.16 4.95 -11.83
C GLU A 315 11.61 4.81 -10.38
N GLY A 316 10.70 4.90 -9.40
CA GLY A 316 10.95 4.61 -7.98
C GLY A 316 10.45 5.68 -7.00
N ILE A 317 10.22 6.92 -7.46
CA ILE A 317 9.73 8.02 -6.61
C ILE A 317 8.51 8.67 -7.25
N GLY A 318 7.44 8.77 -6.47
CA GLY A 318 6.21 9.46 -6.84
C GLY A 318 5.11 8.54 -7.39
N VAL A 319 4.02 9.16 -7.84
CA VAL A 319 2.83 8.44 -8.34
C VAL A 319 3.15 7.79 -9.68
N ASN A 320 2.73 6.53 -9.84
CA ASN A 320 2.89 5.76 -11.07
C ASN A 320 4.35 5.58 -11.51
N ARG A 321 5.24 5.40 -10.53
CA ARG A 321 6.68 5.24 -10.70
C ARG A 321 7.17 3.99 -9.96
N ASP A 322 6.39 2.92 -10.04
CA ASP A 322 6.57 1.70 -9.25
C ASP A 322 6.64 0.44 -10.14
N TYR A 323 6.90 0.60 -11.43
CA TYR A 323 7.07 -0.51 -12.37
C TYR A 323 8.23 -1.43 -12.00
N ASN A 324 9.26 -0.94 -11.34
CA ASN A 324 10.42 -1.71 -10.91
C ASN A 324 10.37 -2.10 -9.42
N ALA A 325 9.24 -1.88 -8.73
CA ALA A 325 9.09 -2.20 -7.33
C ALA A 325 8.92 -3.71 -7.09
N THR A 326 9.89 -4.37 -6.47
CA THR A 326 9.77 -5.79 -6.11
C THR A 326 8.98 -5.95 -4.82
N THR A 327 8.04 -6.91 -4.76
CA THR A 327 7.06 -6.97 -3.67
C THR A 327 7.01 -8.25 -2.85
N TRP A 328 6.53 -8.10 -1.61
CA TRP A 328 6.26 -9.18 -0.66
C TRP A 328 4.92 -8.98 0.04
N GLU A 329 4.35 -10.07 0.54
CA GLU A 329 3.18 -10.08 1.39
C GLU A 329 3.52 -10.78 2.72
N SER A 330 2.95 -10.28 3.82
CA SER A 330 2.79 -11.02 5.08
C SER A 330 1.36 -10.89 5.59
N LYS A 331 0.93 -11.85 6.43
CA LYS A 331 -0.32 -11.71 7.18
C LYS A 331 -0.12 -10.83 8.40
N ALA A 332 -1.17 -10.09 8.78
CA ALA A 332 -1.19 -9.46 10.09
C ALA A 332 -1.06 -10.54 11.19
N ILE A 333 -0.23 -10.26 12.19
CA ILE A 333 0.03 -11.14 13.34
C ILE A 333 -0.80 -10.63 14.50
N GLY A 334 -1.72 -11.47 14.98
CA GLY A 334 -2.67 -11.06 16.01
C GLY A 334 -3.54 -9.90 15.53
N VAL A 335 -3.58 -8.83 16.34
CA VAL A 335 -4.47 -7.67 16.07
C VAL A 335 -3.72 -6.54 15.35
N ASP A 336 -2.44 -6.36 15.62
CA ASP A 336 -1.76 -5.08 15.37
C ASP A 336 -0.31 -5.21 14.88
N SER A 337 0.19 -6.42 14.62
CA SER A 337 1.62 -6.66 14.40
C SER A 337 1.91 -7.25 13.02
N PHE A 338 3.15 -7.12 12.53
CA PHE A 338 3.59 -7.73 11.28
C PHE A 338 5.07 -8.09 11.29
N TYR A 339 5.45 -9.00 10.40
CA TYR A 339 6.82 -9.48 10.20
C TYR A 339 7.02 -9.92 8.75
N VAL A 340 8.15 -9.58 8.15
CA VAL A 340 8.55 -10.06 6.83
C VAL A 340 10.08 -10.19 6.74
N GLU A 341 10.52 -11.20 6.00
CA GLU A 341 11.92 -11.36 5.58
C GLU A 341 11.97 -11.22 4.06
N MET A 342 12.80 -10.32 3.57
CA MET A 342 12.93 -10.00 2.16
C MET A 342 14.38 -10.25 1.74
N PRO A 343 14.69 -11.44 1.17
CA PRO A 343 16.03 -11.76 0.72
C PRO A 343 16.51 -10.76 -0.32
N ILE A 344 17.69 -10.17 -0.11
CA ILE A 344 18.19 -9.15 -1.05
C ILE A 344 18.52 -9.76 -2.41
N SER A 345 18.75 -11.07 -2.51
CA SER A 345 18.92 -11.79 -3.78
C SER A 345 17.78 -11.56 -4.76
N GLU A 346 16.56 -11.35 -4.26
CA GLU A 346 15.36 -11.15 -5.06
C GLU A 346 15.23 -9.75 -5.65
N LEU A 347 16.01 -8.78 -5.16
CA LEU A 347 16.02 -7.41 -5.65
C LEU A 347 16.96 -7.29 -6.85
N LYS A 348 16.52 -6.71 -7.96
CA LYS A 348 17.36 -6.57 -9.16
C LYS A 348 18.49 -5.55 -8.96
N TYR A 349 18.16 -4.38 -8.42
CA TYR A 349 19.09 -3.27 -8.24
C TYR A 349 19.65 -3.27 -6.82
N LYS A 350 20.96 -3.10 -6.65
CA LYS A 350 21.62 -3.05 -5.34
C LYS A 350 22.74 -2.01 -5.34
N ASP A 351 22.60 -1.03 -6.22
CA ASP A 351 23.50 0.10 -6.35
C ASP A 351 23.09 1.21 -5.37
N GLY A 352 23.90 2.27 -5.30
CA GLY A 352 23.66 3.41 -4.40
C GLY A 352 22.45 4.28 -4.77
N ASN A 353 21.52 3.79 -5.61
CA ASN A 353 20.30 4.51 -5.89
C ASN A 353 19.38 4.52 -4.65
N PRO A 354 18.65 5.63 -4.41
CA PRO A 354 17.66 5.68 -3.35
C PRO A 354 16.59 4.62 -3.53
N TYR A 355 16.10 4.07 -2.42
CA TYR A 355 14.99 3.14 -2.38
C TYR A 355 13.86 3.67 -1.50
N GLU A 356 12.62 3.46 -1.95
CA GLU A 356 11.43 3.56 -1.11
C GLU A 356 10.99 2.15 -0.69
N LEU A 357 11.04 1.86 0.60
CA LEU A 357 10.28 0.75 1.19
C LEU A 357 8.86 1.26 1.50
N LYS A 358 7.89 0.91 0.67
CA LYS A 358 6.48 1.22 0.89
C LYS A 358 5.85 0.06 1.65
N VAL A 359 5.53 0.28 2.92
CA VAL A 359 4.77 -0.67 3.75
C VAL A 359 3.31 -0.27 3.69
N LYS A 360 2.46 -1.15 3.12
CA LYS A 360 1.05 -0.87 2.94
C LYS A 360 0.18 -1.84 3.74
N LEU A 361 -0.79 -1.30 4.46
CA LEU A 361 -1.79 -2.09 5.20
C LEU A 361 -2.99 -2.31 4.27
N VAL A 362 -3.35 -3.57 4.04
CA VAL A 362 -4.48 -3.98 3.21
C VAL A 362 -5.68 -4.22 4.12
N HIS A 363 -6.69 -3.35 4.03
CA HIS A 363 -7.85 -3.33 4.93
C HIS A 363 -8.99 -4.21 4.39
N ASP A 364 -9.74 -4.86 5.29
CA ASP A 364 -10.85 -5.74 4.92
C ASP A 364 -11.94 -5.02 4.08
N ASN A 365 -12.05 -3.69 4.16
CA ASN A 365 -12.98 -2.91 3.35
C ASN A 365 -12.49 -2.60 1.92
N GLY A 366 -11.31 -3.10 1.52
CA GLY A 366 -10.76 -2.95 0.19
C GLY A 366 -9.85 -1.74 -0.01
N ASN A 367 -9.67 -0.88 0.99
CA ASN A 367 -8.68 0.21 0.93
C ASN A 367 -7.28 -0.26 1.32
N VAL A 368 -6.27 0.47 0.85
CA VAL A 368 -4.86 0.27 1.16
C VAL A 368 -4.28 1.58 1.69
N THR A 369 -3.67 1.57 2.86
CA THR A 369 -2.97 2.74 3.42
C THR A 369 -1.46 2.52 3.36
N GLU A 370 -0.71 3.54 2.97
CA GLU A 370 0.72 3.45 2.71
C GLU A 370 1.55 4.24 3.73
N THR A 371 2.71 3.70 4.09
CA THR A 371 3.77 4.43 4.78
C THR A 371 5.09 4.15 4.07
N ILE A 372 5.83 5.21 3.73
CA ILE A 372 7.07 5.14 2.95
C ILE A 372 8.27 5.33 3.87
N TYR A 373 9.27 4.46 3.73
CA TYR A 373 10.54 4.53 4.42
C TYR A 373 11.70 4.51 3.43
N ASN A 374 12.58 5.50 3.50
CA ASN A 374 13.71 5.60 2.58
C ASN A 374 14.92 4.79 3.07
N TYR A 375 15.60 4.12 2.16
CA TYR A 375 16.90 3.49 2.39
C TYR A 375 17.77 3.50 1.13
N GLU A 376 18.99 3.01 1.23
CA GLU A 376 19.93 2.90 0.10
C GLU A 376 20.78 1.63 0.26
N PHE A 377 21.42 1.18 -0.82
CA PHE A 377 22.48 0.17 -0.73
C PHE A 377 23.85 0.83 -0.71
N VAL A 378 24.71 0.39 0.21
CA VAL A 378 26.13 0.77 0.26
C VAL A 378 26.95 -0.51 0.12
N ASN A 379 27.77 -0.59 -0.94
CA ASN A 379 28.56 -1.78 -1.28
C ASN A 379 27.71 -3.07 -1.33
N GLY A 380 26.49 -2.99 -1.87
CA GLY A 380 25.58 -4.13 -2.00
C GLY A 380 24.83 -4.53 -0.72
N ILE A 381 25.00 -3.78 0.38
CA ILE A 381 24.30 -4.02 1.65
C ILE A 381 23.28 -2.89 1.91
N PRO A 382 22.01 -3.19 2.23
CA PRO A 382 21.02 -2.16 2.48
C PRO A 382 21.26 -1.48 3.84
N VAL A 383 21.17 -0.15 3.87
CA VAL A 383 21.37 0.69 5.05
C VAL A 383 20.03 1.30 5.46
N LEU A 384 19.41 0.74 6.50
CA LEU A 384 18.07 1.09 6.96
C LEU A 384 18.15 1.95 8.24
N LYS A 385 17.77 3.24 8.16
CA LYS A 385 17.94 4.21 9.26
C LYS A 385 16.63 4.75 9.83
N PHE A 386 15.52 4.06 9.60
CA PHE A 386 14.16 4.53 9.93
C PHE A 386 13.46 3.71 11.02
N SER A 387 14.16 2.76 11.65
CA SER A 387 13.64 2.02 12.79
C SER A 387 13.23 2.96 13.92
N THR A 388 12.04 2.76 14.48
CA THR A 388 11.63 3.36 15.75
C THR A 388 12.57 2.96 16.88
N ARG A 389 12.61 3.79 17.93
CA ARG A 389 13.38 3.55 19.15
C ARG A 389 12.44 3.35 20.32
N ASN A 390 12.83 2.48 21.25
CA ASN A 390 12.09 2.27 22.48
C ASN A 390 12.37 3.46 23.42
N GLU A 391 11.50 4.46 23.39
CA GLU A 391 11.61 5.60 24.30
C GLU A 391 11.48 5.17 25.76
N LEU A 392 12.23 5.86 26.62
CA LEU A 392 12.07 5.81 28.06
C LEU A 392 10.67 6.31 28.43
N SER A 393 10.05 5.68 29.44
CA SER A 393 8.76 6.13 29.96
C SER A 393 8.87 7.57 30.47
N LYS A 394 7.97 8.43 29.99
CA LYS A 394 7.88 9.84 30.39
C LYS A 394 7.13 10.05 31.72
N VAL A 395 6.74 8.96 32.40
CA VAL A 395 6.06 9.03 33.70
C VAL A 395 6.95 9.77 34.70
N GLY A 396 6.42 10.86 35.28
CA GLY A 396 7.12 11.70 36.24
C GLY A 396 8.07 12.74 35.60
N TRP A 397 8.18 12.79 34.28
CA TRP A 397 8.96 13.83 33.62
C TRP A 397 8.30 15.20 33.81
N ASN A 398 9.12 16.25 33.87
CA ASN A 398 8.65 17.62 33.99
C ASN A 398 9.45 18.57 33.10
N VAL A 399 8.78 19.60 32.58
CA VAL A 399 9.49 20.75 31.99
C VAL A 399 9.86 21.71 33.12
N ILE A 400 11.16 21.88 33.37
CA ILE A 400 11.66 22.73 34.46
C ILE A 400 12.08 24.12 34.01
N ASN A 401 12.27 24.31 32.71
CA ASN A 401 12.58 25.60 32.12
C ASN A 401 12.06 25.68 30.68
N VAL A 402 11.57 26.85 30.27
CA VAL A 402 11.20 27.17 28.89
C VAL A 402 11.51 28.66 28.63
N SER A 403 12.08 28.99 27.47
CA SER A 403 12.40 30.36 27.10
C SER A 403 11.17 31.18 26.73
N SER A 404 10.18 30.54 26.08
CA SER A 404 8.93 31.15 25.63
C SER A 404 7.87 30.08 25.36
N GLN A 405 6.61 30.40 25.64
CA GLN A 405 5.47 29.54 25.30
C GLN A 405 4.19 30.36 25.08
N GLU A 406 3.39 29.97 24.10
CA GLU A 406 2.07 30.53 23.85
C GLU A 406 1.06 29.91 24.82
N THR A 407 0.24 30.74 25.45
CA THR A 407 -0.78 30.30 26.42
C THR A 407 -2.06 31.12 26.37
N SER A 408 -2.10 32.18 25.56
CA SER A 408 -3.21 33.15 25.52
C SER A 408 -4.17 32.84 24.37
N GLN A 409 -3.64 32.63 23.16
CA GLN A 409 -4.46 32.38 21.97
C GLN A 409 -4.60 30.89 21.64
N GLU A 410 -3.68 30.05 22.12
CA GLU A 410 -3.75 28.59 22.00
C GLU A 410 -3.05 27.91 23.19
N ASP A 411 -3.26 26.60 23.33
CA ASP A 411 -2.56 25.78 24.32
C ASP A 411 -1.20 25.33 23.79
N GLY A 412 -0.24 26.26 23.72
CA GLY A 412 1.13 26.03 23.23
C GLY A 412 2.15 25.77 24.35
N LYS A 413 1.71 25.22 25.49
CA LYS A 413 2.56 25.02 26.68
C LYS A 413 3.66 24.00 26.42
N ALA A 414 4.82 24.20 27.06
CA ALA A 414 5.92 23.25 26.97
C ALA A 414 5.59 21.86 27.56
N ALA A 415 4.63 21.77 28.48
CA ALA A 415 4.17 20.49 29.04
C ALA A 415 3.63 19.53 27.96
N ASN A 416 3.15 20.05 26.83
CA ASN A 416 2.68 19.26 25.70
C ASN A 416 3.81 18.47 25.02
N LEU A 417 5.08 18.79 25.27
CA LEU A 417 6.23 18.08 24.70
C LEU A 417 6.41 16.65 25.26
N ILE A 418 5.76 16.34 26.37
CA ILE A 418 5.99 15.11 27.14
C ILE A 418 4.67 14.45 27.57
N ASP A 419 3.56 14.78 26.90
CA ASP A 419 2.22 14.28 27.25
C ASP A 419 1.85 12.98 26.50
N GLY A 420 2.66 12.59 25.49
CA GLY A 420 2.43 11.39 24.70
C GLY A 420 1.38 11.55 23.59
N MET A 421 0.92 12.77 23.32
CA MET A 421 -0.15 13.06 22.36
C MET A 421 0.40 13.80 21.15
N ALA A 422 0.46 13.13 20.00
CA ALA A 422 1.02 13.71 18.78
C ALA A 422 0.22 14.91 18.19
N ASN A 423 -0.99 15.17 18.70
CA ASN A 423 -1.87 16.26 18.27
C ASN A 423 -1.83 17.50 19.18
N THR A 424 -1.14 17.45 20.33
CA THR A 424 -0.77 18.63 21.12
C THR A 424 0.63 19.08 20.70
N TYR A 425 1.02 20.30 21.08
CA TYR A 425 2.34 20.84 20.74
C TYR A 425 2.72 21.99 21.67
N TRP A 426 4.02 22.16 21.85
CA TRP A 426 4.59 23.42 22.34
C TRP A 426 4.71 24.40 21.18
N HIS A 427 4.44 25.67 21.45
CA HIS A 427 4.65 26.76 20.52
C HIS A 427 5.28 27.94 21.26
N SER A 428 6.36 28.53 20.74
CA SER A 428 6.90 29.79 21.29
C SER A 428 5.86 30.91 21.21
N GLN A 429 5.82 31.83 22.17
CA GLN A 429 4.80 32.88 22.23
C GLN A 429 4.72 33.72 20.94
N TYR A 430 3.50 33.94 20.43
CA TYR A 430 3.24 34.75 19.23
C TYR A 430 2.17 35.83 19.44
N SER A 431 1.26 35.66 20.40
CA SER A 431 0.10 36.54 20.57
C SER A 431 0.38 37.81 21.39
N GLY A 432 1.57 37.88 22.01
CA GLY A 432 2.05 39.02 22.79
C GLY A 432 3.37 39.55 22.25
N THR A 433 4.36 39.71 23.12
CA THR A 433 5.72 40.04 22.67
C THR A 433 6.34 38.80 22.03
N THR A 434 6.43 38.80 20.71
CA THR A 434 7.10 37.75 19.94
C THR A 434 8.51 37.51 20.45
N ALA A 435 8.77 36.30 20.93
CA ALA A 435 10.11 35.88 21.32
C ALA A 435 10.94 35.56 20.05
N ALA A 436 12.20 35.98 20.03
CA ALA A 436 13.14 35.65 18.96
C ALA A 436 13.96 34.41 19.32
N TYR A 437 14.45 33.72 18.29
CA TYR A 437 15.44 32.65 18.45
C TYR A 437 16.72 33.16 19.15
N PRO A 438 17.43 32.31 19.92
CA PRO A 438 17.15 30.90 20.14
C PRO A 438 16.02 30.64 21.15
N HIS A 439 15.22 29.59 20.90
CA HIS A 439 14.24 29.08 21.85
C HIS A 439 14.80 27.86 22.58
N SER A 440 14.44 27.65 23.84
CA SER A 440 14.87 26.46 24.57
C SER A 440 13.88 25.97 25.60
N PHE A 441 13.98 24.69 25.92
CA PHE A 441 13.29 24.06 27.04
C PHE A 441 14.17 22.98 27.67
N THR A 442 13.95 22.71 28.96
CA THR A 442 14.69 21.70 29.72
C THR A 442 13.73 20.70 30.33
N ILE A 443 13.99 19.42 30.09
CA ILE A 443 13.22 18.29 30.60
C ILE A 443 13.98 17.64 31.76
N ASP A 444 13.31 17.47 32.89
CA ASP A 444 13.71 16.60 33.99
C ASP A 444 13.08 15.22 33.80
N MET A 445 13.90 14.17 33.63
CA MET A 445 13.44 12.79 33.48
C MET A 445 13.15 12.07 34.82
N ALA A 446 13.02 12.84 35.91
CA ALA A 446 12.84 12.44 37.31
C ALA A 446 14.04 11.71 37.96
N ALA A 447 14.81 10.95 37.20
CA ALA A 447 16.00 10.25 37.67
C ALA A 447 17.08 10.21 36.58
N ALA A 448 18.32 9.96 36.97
CA ALA A 448 19.38 9.70 36.00
C ALA A 448 19.07 8.41 35.22
N LYS A 449 19.15 8.47 33.89
CA LYS A 449 18.90 7.37 32.96
C LYS A 449 20.09 7.19 32.04
N GLN A 450 20.30 5.94 31.62
CA GLN A 450 21.19 5.62 30.52
C GLN A 450 20.48 5.99 29.21
N VAL A 451 21.08 6.89 28.44
CA VAL A 451 20.51 7.46 27.22
C VAL A 451 21.49 7.31 26.07
N THR A 452 21.02 6.79 24.96
CA THR A 452 21.74 6.65 23.70
C THR A 452 21.34 7.71 22.67
N GLY A 453 20.17 8.31 22.83
CA GLY A 453 19.69 9.36 21.92
C GLY A 453 18.45 10.09 22.42
N ILE A 454 18.07 11.12 21.67
CA ILE A 454 16.87 11.93 21.89
C ILE A 454 15.94 11.74 20.70
N SER A 455 14.64 11.59 20.97
CA SER A 455 13.59 11.65 19.95
C SER A 455 12.94 13.03 19.93
N ILE A 456 12.66 13.54 18.73
CA ILE A 456 12.05 14.85 18.54
C ILE A 456 11.01 14.74 17.42
N ALA A 457 9.77 15.11 17.70
CA ALA A 457 8.70 15.14 16.73
C ALA A 457 8.30 16.58 16.39
N GLN A 458 8.32 16.90 15.09
CA GLN A 458 7.77 18.16 14.62
C GLN A 458 6.25 18.21 14.82
N ARG A 459 5.70 19.41 15.06
CA ARG A 459 4.26 19.64 15.01
C ARG A 459 3.68 19.11 13.69
N SER A 460 2.55 18.42 13.78
CA SER A 460 1.84 17.93 12.59
C SER A 460 1.50 19.09 11.65
N GLY A 461 1.77 18.91 10.35
CA GLY A 461 1.59 19.95 9.33
C GLY A 461 2.77 20.92 9.19
N LEU A 462 3.87 20.71 9.94
CA LEU A 462 5.17 21.37 9.76
C LEU A 462 5.17 22.89 9.89
N SER A 463 4.13 23.47 10.50
CA SER A 463 4.11 24.89 10.81
C SER A 463 5.13 25.20 11.91
N ARG A 464 5.95 26.23 11.71
CA ARG A 464 7.04 26.64 12.63
C ARG A 464 8.03 25.50 12.92
N ALA A 465 8.32 24.70 11.89
CA ALA A 465 9.23 23.57 12.03
C ALA A 465 10.64 24.04 12.35
N ILE A 466 11.26 23.42 13.36
CA ILE A 466 12.62 23.73 13.80
C ILE A 466 13.59 23.14 12.77
N LYS A 467 14.67 23.87 12.47
CA LYS A 467 15.74 23.40 11.58
C LYS A 467 17.01 23.12 12.36
N ASP A 468 17.77 24.16 12.69
CA ASP A 468 19.03 24.02 13.40
C ASP A 468 18.76 24.02 14.91
N TYR A 469 19.39 23.10 15.65
CA TYR A 469 19.24 23.02 17.09
C TYR A 469 20.47 22.41 17.77
N GLU A 470 20.54 22.52 19.10
CA GLU A 470 21.55 21.89 19.93
C GLU A 470 20.89 21.06 21.04
N ILE A 471 21.53 19.92 21.34
CA ILE A 471 21.17 19.08 22.47
C ILE A 471 22.22 19.31 23.55
N GLN A 472 21.77 19.55 24.78
CA GLN A 472 22.61 19.54 25.97
C GLN A 472 22.03 18.58 27.01
N TYR A 473 22.87 18.06 27.89
CA TYR A 473 22.45 17.18 28.98
C TYR A 473 23.13 17.56 30.30
N SER A 474 22.53 17.14 31.41
CA SER A 474 23.00 17.45 32.76
C SER A 474 22.60 16.38 33.78
N THR A 475 23.43 16.19 34.81
CA THR A 475 23.14 15.35 35.97
C THR A 475 22.50 16.13 37.12
N ASP A 476 22.72 17.45 37.20
CA ASP A 476 22.33 18.33 38.32
C ASP A 476 21.25 19.37 37.95
N GLY A 477 20.94 19.52 36.65
CA GLY A 477 19.95 20.46 36.15
C GLY A 477 20.43 21.92 36.08
N SER A 478 21.70 22.18 36.41
CA SER A 478 22.31 23.51 36.43
C SER A 478 23.52 23.60 35.50
N SER A 479 24.38 22.60 35.52
CA SER A 479 25.58 22.47 34.70
C SER A 479 25.27 21.63 33.46
N PHE A 480 25.21 22.25 32.28
CA PHE A 480 24.90 21.56 31.03
C PHE A 480 26.12 21.33 30.16
N VAL A 481 26.23 20.13 29.61
CA VAL A 481 27.25 19.73 28.64
C VAL A 481 26.61 19.59 27.27
N SER A 482 27.24 20.14 26.23
CA SER A 482 26.75 20.01 24.86
C SER A 482 26.97 18.60 24.32
N ALA A 483 25.92 18.02 23.72
CA ALA A 483 25.99 16.78 22.94
C ALA A 483 26.23 17.05 21.44
N GLY A 484 26.23 18.32 21.02
CA GLY A 484 26.43 18.74 19.64
C GLY A 484 25.26 19.53 19.07
N SER A 485 25.49 20.10 17.88
CA SER A 485 24.46 20.77 17.08
C SER A 485 24.03 19.87 15.92
N PHE A 486 22.75 19.92 15.60
CA PHE A 486 22.09 19.02 14.66
C PHE A 486 21.10 19.80 13.78
N VAL A 487 20.63 19.14 12.73
CA VAL A 487 19.59 19.66 11.83
C VAL A 487 18.43 18.66 11.85
N LEU A 488 17.24 19.10 12.25
CA LEU A 488 16.02 18.31 12.06
C LEU A 488 15.62 18.38 10.60
N ALA A 489 15.16 17.27 10.04
CA ALA A 489 14.53 17.27 8.73
C ALA A 489 13.13 17.89 8.82
N ASN A 490 12.67 18.52 7.74
CA ASN A 490 11.32 19.09 7.66
C ASN A 490 10.28 18.00 7.33
N VAL A 491 10.05 17.07 8.26
CA VAL A 491 9.18 15.89 8.08
C VAL A 491 8.26 15.68 9.29
N ASN A 492 7.08 15.10 9.04
CA ASN A 492 6.14 14.75 10.11
C ASN A 492 6.64 13.50 10.88
N GLY A 493 6.25 13.38 12.15
CA GLY A 493 6.59 12.23 12.99
C GLY A 493 7.91 12.40 13.75
N ALA A 494 8.25 11.38 14.54
CA ALA A 494 9.44 11.38 15.37
C ALA A 494 10.72 11.18 14.55
N GLN A 495 11.73 11.98 14.85
CA GLN A 495 13.10 11.85 14.37
C GLN A 495 13.99 11.44 15.54
N TYR A 496 14.99 10.61 15.28
CA TYR A 496 15.84 10.03 16.30
C TYR A 496 17.28 10.51 16.11
N VAL A 497 17.83 11.16 17.13
CA VAL A 497 19.21 11.66 17.11
C VAL A 497 20.02 10.94 18.17
N ASN A 498 20.93 10.09 17.68
CA ASN A 498 21.86 9.37 18.53
C ASN A 498 22.90 10.33 19.09
N LEU A 499 23.21 10.16 20.38
CA LEU A 499 24.38 10.74 20.99
C LEU A 499 25.64 10.03 20.45
N PRO A 500 26.80 10.70 20.38
CA PRO A 500 28.05 10.07 19.94
C PRO A 500 28.45 8.85 20.78
N THR A 501 28.11 8.87 22.06
CA THR A 501 28.32 7.80 23.02
C THR A 501 27.13 7.75 23.97
N GLN A 502 26.83 6.57 24.52
CA GLN A 502 25.82 6.43 25.56
C GLN A 502 26.23 7.23 26.80
N GLN A 503 25.30 8.03 27.32
CA GLN A 503 25.52 8.90 28.48
C GLN A 503 24.56 8.55 29.62
N THR A 504 24.92 8.91 30.85
CA THR A 504 24.03 8.81 32.02
C THR A 504 23.72 10.21 32.55
N PHE A 505 22.48 10.66 32.42
CA PHE A 505 22.05 11.99 32.85
C PHE A 505 20.56 12.01 33.25
N ARG A 506 20.14 13.04 33.97
CA ARG A 506 18.75 13.23 34.43
C ARG A 506 18.01 14.27 33.60
N TYR A 507 18.72 15.28 33.10
CA TYR A 507 18.14 16.41 32.40
C TYR A 507 18.68 16.47 30.97
N PHE A 508 17.82 16.82 30.02
CA PHE A 508 18.26 17.28 28.71
C PHE A 508 17.60 18.61 28.36
N LYS A 509 18.32 19.41 27.58
CA LYS A 509 17.89 20.71 27.10
C LYS A 509 18.01 20.74 25.59
N ILE A 510 16.95 21.22 24.94
CA ILE A 510 16.95 21.50 23.51
C ILE A 510 17.04 23.00 23.33
N ILE A 511 17.95 23.44 22.48
CA ILE A 511 18.11 24.84 22.08
C ILE A 511 17.85 24.91 20.58
N ALA A 512 16.64 25.31 20.21
CA ALA A 512 16.26 25.59 18.83
C ALA A 512 16.94 26.89 18.39
N LYS A 513 17.64 26.86 17.25
CA LYS A 513 18.44 27.97 16.72
C LYS A 513 17.81 28.63 15.49
N SER A 514 17.03 27.89 14.71
CA SER A 514 16.34 28.41 13.53
C SER A 514 15.07 27.61 13.18
N SER A 515 14.29 28.15 12.26
CA SER A 515 13.09 27.53 11.66
C SER A 515 13.27 27.33 10.16
N TYR A 516 12.52 26.39 9.58
CA TYR A 516 12.49 26.18 8.12
C TYR A 516 11.76 27.29 7.35
N ASP A 517 10.77 27.94 7.98
CA ASP A 517 9.96 28.99 7.36
C ASP A 517 10.56 30.40 7.55
N GLY A 518 11.72 30.50 8.19
CA GLY A 518 12.43 31.75 8.46
C GLY A 518 11.74 32.67 9.48
N GLN A 519 10.67 32.20 10.13
CA GLN A 519 9.94 32.96 11.14
C GLN A 519 10.62 32.87 12.51
N ALA A 520 10.28 33.82 13.40
CA ALA A 520 10.81 33.86 14.76
C ALA A 520 10.29 32.76 15.69
N PHE A 521 9.34 31.92 15.24
CA PHE A 521 8.63 30.97 16.10
C PHE A 521 9.14 29.53 15.97
N ALA A 522 9.01 28.77 17.05
CA ALA A 522 9.32 27.34 17.10
C ALA A 522 8.10 26.54 17.56
N SER A 523 7.89 25.35 16.99
CA SER A 523 6.94 24.37 17.52
C SER A 523 7.42 22.92 17.39
N LEU A 524 7.05 22.11 18.38
CA LEU A 524 7.30 20.66 18.44
C LEU A 524 6.09 19.98 19.08
N SER A 525 5.73 18.79 18.61
CA SER A 525 4.68 18.00 19.24
C SER A 525 5.20 17.26 20.46
N GLU A 526 6.27 16.47 20.31
CA GLU A 526 6.78 15.59 21.36
C GLU A 526 8.32 15.55 21.39
N VAL A 527 8.90 15.32 22.56
CA VAL A 527 10.32 14.97 22.76
C VAL A 527 10.46 13.79 23.71
N GLY A 528 11.49 12.98 23.52
CA GLY A 528 11.78 11.81 24.33
C GLY A 528 13.26 11.48 24.37
N ALA A 529 13.61 10.42 25.07
CA ALA A 529 14.98 9.88 25.16
C ALA A 529 14.91 8.36 25.07
N TYR A 530 15.94 7.72 24.52
CA TYR A 530 15.99 6.26 24.33
C TYR A 530 17.38 5.67 24.55
#